data_AF-A0A662S3E3-F1
#
_entry.id   AF-A0A662S3E3-F1
#
_cell.length_a   1.000
_cell.length_b   1.000
_cell.length_c   1.000
_cell.angle_alpha   90.00
_cell.angle_beta   90.00
_cell.angle_gamma   90.00
#
_symmetry.space_group_name_H-M   'P 1'
#
loop_
_entity.id
_entity.type
_entity.pdbx_description
1 polymer ?
#
loop_
_entity_poly.entity_id
_entity_poly.type
_entity_poly.pdbx_seq_one_letter_code
_entity_poly.pdbx_strand_id
1 'polypeptide(L)'
;MDNPNVEEEVKLRIRHGAFLDLLKRKNIEYSVIGSYSERDLIFDFPDMRLLKNDWLFRVRLENNEIILTFKGRREIFRYSKRRTEIEGTLGSESALKAL
;
A
#
# COMPACT_ATOMS: atom_id res chain seq x y z
N MET A 1 -0.49 19.60 -10.34
CA MET A 1 -0.55 18.32 -11.05
C MET A 1 0.04 17.27 -10.11
N ASP A 2 -0.81 16.48 -9.46
CA ASP A 2 -0.33 15.37 -8.63
C ASP A 2 0.26 14.31 -9.56
N ASN A 3 1.58 14.15 -9.47
CA ASN A 3 2.36 13.18 -10.20
C ASN A 3 2.18 11.79 -9.56
N PRO A 4 2.27 10.70 -10.33
CA PRO A 4 2.40 9.36 -9.77
C PRO A 4 3.54 9.33 -8.75
N ASN A 5 3.26 8.86 -7.54
CA ASN A 5 4.28 8.70 -6.51
C ASN A 5 4.99 7.36 -6.71
N VAL A 6 6.31 7.35 -6.48
CA VAL A 6 7.06 6.10 -6.41
C VAL A 6 7.07 5.66 -4.95
N GLU A 7 6.30 4.62 -4.63
CA GLU A 7 6.31 3.97 -3.32
C GLU A 7 7.54 3.07 -3.22
N GLU A 8 8.34 3.21 -2.17
CA GLU A 8 9.42 2.28 -1.81
C GLU A 8 9.15 1.64 -0.43
N GLU A 9 8.97 0.32 -0.40
CA GLU A 9 8.56 -0.42 0.81
C GLU A 9 9.48 -1.63 1.07
N VAL A 10 9.81 -1.89 2.34
CA VAL A 10 10.35 -3.18 2.81
C VAL A 10 9.29 -3.88 3.66
N LYS A 11 8.83 -5.07 3.23
CA LYS A 11 7.84 -5.87 3.95
C LYS A 11 8.48 -7.06 4.66
N LEU A 12 8.43 -7.06 5.98
CA LEU A 12 8.94 -8.13 6.82
C LEU A 12 7.81 -9.03 7.31
N ARG A 13 7.96 -10.35 7.13
CA ARG A 13 7.04 -11.33 7.74
C ARG A 13 7.53 -11.67 9.14
N ILE A 14 7.00 -10.98 10.15
CA ILE A 14 7.41 -11.13 11.55
C ILE A 14 6.20 -11.02 12.48
N ARG A 15 6.21 -11.72 13.62
CA ARG A 15 5.20 -11.54 14.67
C ARG A 15 5.38 -10.19 15.33
N HIS A 16 4.29 -9.46 15.59
CA HIS A 16 4.34 -8.11 16.14
C HIS A 16 5.18 -8.02 17.43
N GLY A 17 4.96 -8.90 18.42
CA GLY A 17 5.77 -8.91 19.66
C GLY A 17 7.27 -9.13 19.41
N ALA A 18 7.63 -10.04 18.51
CA ALA A 18 9.04 -10.28 18.15
C ALA A 18 9.68 -9.08 17.44
N PHE A 19 8.89 -8.31 16.68
CA PHE A 19 9.36 -7.07 16.06
C PHE A 19 9.65 -5.99 17.11
N LEU A 20 8.75 -5.79 18.08
CA LEU A 20 8.96 -4.82 19.16
C LEU A 20 10.18 -5.19 20.03
N ASP A 21 10.35 -6.46 20.36
CA ASP A 21 11.52 -6.96 21.09
C ASP A 21 12.82 -6.69 20.33
N LEU A 22 12.80 -6.84 19.00
CA LEU A 22 13.97 -6.58 18.15
C LEU A 22 14.33 -5.09 18.17
N LEU A 23 13.36 -4.19 18.05
CA LEU A 23 13.58 -2.74 18.14
C LEU A 23 14.20 -2.38 19.49
N LYS A 24 13.66 -2.92 20.60
CA LYS A 24 14.19 -2.71 21.95
C LYS A 24 15.63 -3.20 22.08
N ARG A 25 15.95 -4.41 21.61
CA ARG A 25 17.32 -4.97 21.63
C ARG A 25 18.31 -4.15 20.79
N LYS A 26 17.83 -3.43 19.79
CA LYS A 26 18.63 -2.57 18.92
C LYS A 26 18.66 -1.11 19.37
N ASN A 27 18.08 -0.77 20.53
CA ASN A 27 17.93 0.60 21.01
C ASN A 27 17.30 1.54 19.97
N ILE A 28 16.33 1.02 19.20
CA ILE A 28 15.55 1.83 18.26
C ILE A 28 14.30 2.29 19.00
N GLU A 29 14.23 3.60 19.24
CA GLU A 29 13.05 4.23 19.83
C GLU A 29 11.89 4.28 18.82
N TYR A 30 10.67 4.09 19.30
CA TYR A 30 9.46 4.15 18.49
C TYR A 30 8.30 4.68 19.31
N SER A 31 7.30 5.24 18.63
CA SER A 31 6.00 5.60 19.19
C SER A 31 4.89 5.01 18.33
N VAL A 32 3.79 4.60 18.97
CA VAL A 32 2.59 4.18 18.26
C VAL A 32 1.72 5.42 18.05
N ILE A 33 1.62 5.88 16.81
CA ILE A 33 0.92 7.13 16.46
C ILE A 33 -0.58 6.92 16.16
N GLY A 34 -1.01 5.68 15.95
CA GLY A 34 -2.39 5.37 15.63
C GLY A 34 -2.63 3.88 15.39
N SER A 35 -3.92 3.54 15.29
CA SER A 35 -4.39 2.23 14.83
C SER A 35 -5.47 2.49 13.79
N TYR A 36 -5.39 1.78 12.67
CA TYR A 36 -6.28 1.96 11.53
C TYR A 36 -6.95 0.61 11.25
N SER A 37 -8.27 0.63 11.07
CA SER A 37 -9.00 -0.54 10.61
C SER A 37 -9.18 -0.43 9.10
N GLU A 38 -8.61 -1.37 8.37
CA GLU A 38 -8.68 -1.42 6.90
C GLU A 38 -9.54 -2.60 6.44
N ARG A 39 -10.39 -2.36 5.44
CA ARG A 39 -11.06 -3.42 4.68
C ARG A 39 -10.88 -3.18 3.19
N ASP A 40 -10.32 -4.17 2.51
CA ASP A 40 -9.93 -4.06 1.10
C ASP A 40 -10.88 -4.86 0.21
N LEU A 41 -11.34 -4.22 -0.87
CA LEU A 41 -11.94 -4.88 -2.03
C LEU A 41 -10.98 -4.77 -3.21
N ILE A 42 -10.53 -5.91 -3.72
CA ILE A 42 -9.61 -6.01 -4.85
C ILE A 42 -10.41 -6.31 -6.11
N PHE A 43 -10.13 -5.55 -7.16
CA PHE A 43 -10.78 -5.69 -8.45
C PHE A 43 -9.77 -6.14 -9.49
N ASP A 44 -10.25 -6.96 -10.42
CA ASP A 44 -9.52 -7.36 -11.62
C ASP A 44 -10.55 -7.63 -12.73
N PHE A 45 -10.08 -7.74 -13.95
CA PHE A 45 -10.90 -8.15 -15.09
C PHE A 45 -11.11 -9.68 -15.06
N PRO A 46 -12.14 -10.20 -15.74
CA PRO A 46 -12.37 -11.65 -15.83
C PRO A 46 -11.17 -12.45 -16.34
N ASP A 47 -10.31 -11.82 -17.17
CA ASP A 47 -9.08 -12.42 -17.69
C ASP A 47 -7.86 -12.26 -16.77
N MET A 48 -8.05 -11.70 -15.57
CA MET A 48 -7.03 -11.48 -14.54
C MET A 48 -5.85 -10.64 -15.04
N ARG A 49 -6.09 -9.69 -15.95
CA ARG A 49 -5.02 -8.92 -16.59
C ARG A 49 -4.23 -8.04 -15.61
N LEU A 50 -4.83 -7.53 -14.54
CA LEU A 50 -4.07 -6.73 -13.57
C LEU A 50 -3.07 -7.63 -12.84
N LEU A 51 -3.53 -8.77 -12.32
CA LEU A 51 -2.67 -9.75 -11.68
C LEU A 51 -1.55 -10.22 -12.61
N LYS A 52 -1.87 -10.56 -13.86
CA LYS A 52 -0.88 -11.04 -14.86
C LYS A 52 0.21 -10.01 -15.16
N ASN A 53 -0.11 -8.71 -15.06
CA ASN A 53 0.84 -7.62 -15.27
C ASN A 53 1.50 -7.13 -13.97
N ASP A 54 1.25 -7.81 -12.85
CA ASP A 54 1.70 -7.42 -11.52
C ASP A 54 1.18 -6.04 -11.05
N TRP A 55 -0.05 -5.71 -11.45
CA TRP A 55 -0.77 -4.50 -11.08
C TRP A 55 -1.86 -4.82 -10.05
N LEU A 56 -2.34 -3.79 -9.35
CA LEU A 56 -3.42 -3.90 -8.38
C LEU A 56 -4.34 -2.69 -8.51
N PHE A 57 -5.64 -2.95 -8.57
CA PHE A 57 -6.65 -1.93 -8.33
C PHE A 57 -7.48 -2.34 -7.10
N ARG A 58 -7.71 -1.38 -6.19
CA ARG A 58 -8.36 -1.62 -4.91
C ARG A 58 -9.24 -0.45 -4.51
N VAL A 59 -10.36 -0.78 -3.86
CA VAL A 59 -11.12 0.14 -3.00
C VAL A 59 -10.93 -0.27 -1.55
N ARG A 60 -10.41 0.63 -0.72
CA ARG A 60 -10.20 0.43 0.72
C ARG A 60 -11.20 1.27 1.51
N LEU A 61 -11.77 0.69 2.56
CA LEU A 61 -12.39 1.43 3.65
C LEU A 61 -11.40 1.52 4.81
N GLU A 62 -10.99 2.74 5.17
CA GLU A 62 -10.06 3.03 6.27
C GLU A 62 -10.68 4.11 7.17
N ASN A 63 -10.95 3.79 8.44
CA ASN A 63 -11.53 4.76 9.40
C ASN A 63 -12.76 5.55 8.88
N ASN A 64 -13.65 4.89 8.13
CA ASN A 64 -14.83 5.44 7.44
C ASN A 64 -14.56 6.27 6.17
N GLU A 65 -13.32 6.37 5.72
CA GLU A 65 -12.98 6.97 4.43
C GLU A 65 -12.82 5.89 3.35
N ILE A 66 -13.29 6.19 2.15
CA ILE A 66 -13.14 5.32 0.98
C ILE A 66 -11.96 5.84 0.16
N ILE A 67 -10.97 4.98 -0.02
CA ILE A 67 -9.72 5.28 -0.72
C ILE A 67 -9.64 4.37 -1.95
N LEU A 68 -9.39 4.97 -3.12
CA LEU A 68 -9.11 4.26 -4.36
C LEU A 68 -7.60 4.24 -4.56
N THR A 69 -7.06 3.05 -4.83
CA THR A 69 -5.63 2.86 -5.06
C THR A 69 -5.40 2.07 -6.34
N PHE A 70 -4.55 2.60 -7.22
CA PHE A 70 -3.89 1.85 -8.29
C PHE A 70 -2.40 1.70 -7.96
N LYS A 71 -1.90 0.47 -7.97
CA LYS A 71 -0.47 0.16 -7.87
C LYS A 71 -0.01 -0.50 -9.17
N GLY A 72 1.00 0.08 -9.80
CA GLY A 72 1.64 -0.47 -10.99
C GLY A 72 2.57 -1.64 -10.68
N ARG A 73 3.29 -2.08 -11.73
CA ARG A 73 4.22 -3.21 -11.68
C ARG A 73 5.29 -2.98 -10.62
N ARG A 74 5.61 -4.03 -9.86
CA ARG A 74 6.69 -3.97 -8.88
C ARG A 74 8.05 -4.10 -9.56
N GLU A 75 8.97 -3.27 -9.13
CA GLU A 75 10.40 -3.39 -9.36
C GLU A 75 11.06 -3.77 -8.03
N ILE A 76 11.86 -4.84 -8.05
CA ILE A 76 12.58 -5.28 -6.84
C ILE A 76 13.98 -4.71 -6.91
N PHE A 77 14.36 -3.94 -5.89
CA PHE A 77 15.71 -3.41 -5.74
C PHE A 77 16.27 -3.81 -4.37
N ARG A 78 17.26 -4.71 -4.35
CA ARG A 78 17.81 -5.31 -3.13
C ARG A 78 16.72 -5.94 -2.25
N TYR A 79 16.34 -5.26 -1.17
CA TYR A 79 15.36 -5.71 -0.19
C TYR A 79 14.05 -4.90 -0.24
N SER A 80 13.96 -3.90 -1.12
CA SER A 80 12.79 -3.04 -1.28
C SER A 80 12.00 -3.36 -2.54
N LYS A 81 10.70 -3.06 -2.47
CA LYS A 81 9.78 -3.06 -3.60
C LYS A 81 9.51 -1.61 -3.97
N ARG A 82 9.67 -1.29 -5.25
CA ARG A 82 9.34 0.00 -5.83
C ARG A 82 8.19 -0.15 -6.81
N ARG A 83 7.27 0.80 -6.82
CA ARG A 83 6.18 0.83 -7.81
C ARG A 83 5.59 2.23 -7.92
N THR A 84 5.01 2.52 -9.08
CA THR A 84 4.08 3.64 -9.22
C THR A 84 2.82 3.38 -8.41
N GLU A 85 2.39 4.36 -7.63
CA GLU A 85 1.14 4.36 -6.89
C GLU A 85 0.37 5.65 -7.14
N ILE A 86 -0.93 5.49 -7.41
CA ILE A 86 -1.90 6.57 -7.48
C ILE A 86 -2.97 6.24 -6.43
N GLU A 87 -3.12 7.12 -5.45
CA GLU A 87 -4.07 6.94 -4.36
C GLU A 87 -4.84 8.23 -4.12
N GLY A 88 -6.14 8.12 -3.84
CA GLY A 88 -6.97 9.26 -3.50
C GLY A 88 -8.28 8.85 -2.84
N THR A 89 -8.83 9.77 -2.05
CA THR A 89 -10.20 9.62 -1.51
C THR A 89 -11.22 9.63 -2.64
N LEU A 90 -12.29 8.85 -2.50
CA LEU A 90 -13.35 8.76 -3.50
C LEU A 90 -13.88 10.17 -3.86
N GLY A 91 -13.92 10.49 -5.15
CA GLY A 91 -14.34 11.80 -5.67
C GLY A 91 -13.21 12.82 -5.88
N SER A 92 -11.97 12.52 -5.44
CA SER A 92 -10.80 13.35 -5.72
C SER A 92 -10.30 13.21 -7.17
N GLU A 93 -9.49 14.17 -7.63
CA GLU A 93 -8.79 14.08 -8.93
C GLU A 93 -7.87 12.85 -8.99
N SER A 94 -7.20 12.52 -7.89
CA SER A 94 -6.33 11.34 -7.80
C SER A 94 -7.12 10.03 -7.89
N ALA A 95 -8.33 9.97 -7.31
CA ALA A 95 -9.21 8.82 -7.49
C ALA A 95 -9.66 8.66 -8.95
N LEU A 96 -9.92 9.76 -9.67
CA LEU A 96 -10.22 9.71 -11.11
C LEU A 96 -9.03 9.20 -11.94
N LYS A 97 -7.80 9.55 -11.56
CA LYS A 97 -6.58 9.05 -12.21
C LYS A 97 -6.26 7.58 -11.91
N ALA A 98 -6.80 7.04 -10.81
CA ALA A 98 -6.60 5.65 -10.43
C ALA A 98 -7.54 4.67 -11.16
N LEU A 99 -8.57 5.17 -11.84
CA LEU A 99 -9.52 4.42 -12.67
C LEU A 99 -8.98 4.20 -14.09
#